data_AF-A0A7S3N5K5-F1
#
_entry.id   AF-A0A7S3N5K5-F1
#
_cell.length_a   1.000
_cell.length_b   1.000
_cell.length_c   1.000
_cell.angle_alpha   90.00
_cell.angle_beta   90.00
_cell.angle_gamma   90.00
#
_symmetry.space_group_name_H-M   'P 1'
#
loop_
_entity.id
_entity.type
_entity.pdbx_description
1 polymer ?
#
loop_
_entity_poly.entity_id
_entity_poly.type
_entity_poly.pdbx_seq_one_letter_code
_entity_poly.pdbx_strand_id
1 'polypeptide(L)'
;IAYLLTRDQWTHIDAGASDTLQTYYYVVAILPFWWRFWQCLNKAYNSGNMWQLLNAGKYASKIVPTVVVILGGQTKMDWDSTFVIYFSSQVFTTLFCLYWDFKWDWGLFRGTTRETWLLRDQTKFSPLFYYCLMITNTALRFWWVIPTLSMAGNNFGVPLLYNFQVMVFLGMIAEAVRRGLWSI
;
A
#
# COMPACT_ATOMS: atom_id res chain seq x y z
N ILE A 1 -2.77 2.09 5.08
CA ILE A 1 -3.59 2.74 6.12
C ILE A 1 -4.69 1.79 6.58
N ALA A 2 -5.50 1.25 5.67
CA ALA A 2 -6.56 0.29 6.00
C ALA A 2 -6.09 -1.07 6.55
N TYR A 3 -4.88 -1.52 6.18
CA TYR A 3 -4.33 -2.84 6.57
C TYR A 3 -3.81 -2.92 8.00
N LEU A 4 -3.92 -1.84 8.79
CA LEU A 4 -3.41 -1.75 10.17
C LEU A 4 -4.50 -2.00 11.22
N LEU A 5 -5.74 -2.28 10.80
CA LEU A 5 -6.93 -2.15 11.62
C LEU A 5 -7.46 -3.54 12.01
N THR A 6 -7.01 -4.09 13.14
CA THR A 6 -7.54 -5.35 13.65
C THR A 6 -8.71 -5.17 14.61
N ARG A 7 -9.59 -6.18 14.73
CA ARG A 7 -10.85 -6.10 15.51
C ARG A 7 -10.65 -5.81 17.02
N ASP A 8 -9.63 -6.31 17.71
CA ASP A 8 -9.47 -6.03 19.16
C ASP A 8 -8.96 -4.61 19.39
N GLN A 9 -8.24 -4.05 18.41
CA GLN A 9 -7.81 -2.66 18.48
C GLN A 9 -8.93 -1.69 18.12
N TRP A 10 -9.94 -2.15 17.38
CA TRP A 10 -11.26 -1.53 17.41
C TRP A 10 -11.85 -1.63 18.81
N THR A 11 -11.89 -2.82 19.44
CA THR A 11 -12.57 -2.98 20.73
C THR A 11 -12.05 -2.10 21.89
N HIS A 12 -10.76 -1.73 21.88
CA HIS A 12 -10.22 -0.78 22.87
C HIS A 12 -10.56 0.69 22.59
N ILE A 13 -10.89 1.05 21.34
CA ILE A 13 -11.57 2.29 20.98
C ILE A 13 -13.09 2.14 21.26
N ASP A 14 -13.62 0.91 21.19
CA ASP A 14 -15.03 0.55 21.38
C ASP A 14 -15.47 0.40 22.83
N ALA A 15 -14.70 0.87 23.82
CA ALA A 15 -15.30 1.09 25.14
C ALA A 15 -16.47 2.11 25.10
N GLY A 16 -16.68 2.80 23.96
CA GLY A 16 -17.89 3.59 23.69
C GLY A 16 -18.20 3.93 22.22
N ALA A 17 -17.62 3.25 21.23
CA ALA A 17 -17.88 3.54 19.82
C ALA A 17 -19.10 2.76 19.30
N SER A 18 -20.09 3.45 18.72
CA SER A 18 -21.23 2.81 18.05
C SER A 18 -20.79 2.08 16.77
N ASP A 19 -21.45 0.96 16.40
CA ASP A 19 -21.26 0.22 15.14
C ASP A 19 -21.16 1.11 13.88
N THR A 20 -21.81 2.26 13.91
CA THR A 20 -21.76 3.31 12.87
C THR A 20 -20.34 3.86 12.65
N LEU A 21 -19.56 4.06 13.70
CA LEU A 21 -18.21 4.64 13.64
C LEU A 21 -17.22 3.64 13.02
N GLN A 22 -17.32 2.36 13.37
CA GLN A 22 -16.52 1.29 12.80
C GLN A 22 -16.77 1.16 11.28
N THR A 23 -18.04 1.19 10.88
CA THR A 23 -18.45 1.19 9.46
C THR A 23 -17.86 2.37 8.70
N TYR A 24 -17.88 3.57 9.30
CA TYR A 24 -17.30 4.77 8.69
C TYR A 24 -15.81 4.58 8.39
N TYR A 25 -15.03 4.04 9.32
CA TYR A 25 -13.60 3.83 9.10
C TYR A 25 -13.30 2.82 7.98
N TYR A 26 -14.07 1.75 7.86
CA TYR A 26 -13.94 0.78 6.76
C TYR A 26 -14.21 1.41 5.40
N VAL A 27 -15.24 2.24 5.30
CA VAL A 27 -15.55 2.97 4.06
C VAL A 27 -14.40 3.92 3.70
N VAL A 28 -13.93 4.72 4.66
CA VAL A 28 -12.82 5.68 4.44
C VAL A 28 -11.52 4.96 4.02
N ALA A 29 -11.28 3.76 4.55
CA ALA A 29 -10.14 2.93 4.22
C ALA A 29 -10.12 2.46 2.74
N ILE A 30 -11.28 2.09 2.20
CA ILE A 30 -11.43 1.51 0.85
C ILE A 30 -11.63 2.58 -0.21
N LEU A 31 -12.33 3.66 0.13
CA LEU A 31 -12.82 4.67 -0.80
C LEU A 31 -11.74 5.26 -1.75
N PRO A 32 -10.51 5.59 -1.29
CA PRO A 32 -9.49 6.14 -2.17
C PRO A 32 -9.07 5.17 -3.29
N PHE A 33 -9.03 3.88 -3.00
CA PHE A 33 -8.67 2.85 -3.98
C PHE A 33 -9.83 2.54 -4.92
N TRP A 34 -11.05 2.51 -4.39
CA TRP A 34 -12.28 2.33 -5.17
C TRP A 34 -12.46 3.44 -6.21
N TRP A 35 -12.26 4.69 -5.80
CA TRP A 35 -12.36 5.84 -6.69
C TRP A 35 -11.33 5.76 -7.83
N ARG A 36 -10.07 5.46 -7.49
CA ARG A 36 -8.99 5.31 -8.49
C ARG A 36 -9.23 4.15 -9.45
N PHE A 37 -9.79 3.05 -8.97
CA PHE A 37 -10.19 1.91 -9.79
C PHE A 37 -11.17 2.34 -10.88
N TRP A 38 -12.28 2.97 -10.49
CA TRP A 38 -13.29 3.44 -11.46
C TRP A 38 -12.78 4.52 -12.41
N GLN A 39 -11.94 5.44 -11.93
CA GLN A 39 -11.29 6.41 -12.80
C GLN A 39 -10.44 5.73 -13.89
N CYS A 40 -9.68 4.69 -13.51
CA CYS A 40 -8.84 3.95 -14.46
C CYS A 40 -9.69 3.14 -15.44
N LEU A 41 -10.78 2.52 -15.00
CA LEU A 41 -11.72 1.82 -15.89
C LEU A 41 -12.38 2.79 -16.88
N ASN A 42 -12.88 3.92 -16.40
CA ASN A 42 -13.47 4.93 -17.28
C ASN A 42 -12.44 5.45 -18.30
N LYS A 43 -11.19 5.65 -17.87
CA LYS A 43 -10.12 6.05 -18.79
C LYS A 43 -9.78 4.94 -19.80
N ALA A 44 -9.76 3.67 -19.36
CA ALA A 44 -9.53 2.54 -20.25
C ALA A 44 -10.63 2.42 -21.31
N TYR A 45 -11.89 2.59 -20.92
CA TYR A 45 -13.04 2.57 -21.81
C TYR A 45 -12.98 3.72 -22.85
N ASN A 46 -12.75 4.95 -22.39
CA ASN A 46 -12.76 6.12 -23.28
C ASN A 46 -11.53 6.21 -24.19
N SER A 47 -10.36 5.77 -23.74
CA SER A 47 -9.11 5.87 -24.51
C SER A 47 -8.72 4.59 -25.27
N GLY A 48 -9.43 3.48 -25.06
CA GLY A 48 -9.05 2.15 -25.55
C GLY A 48 -7.70 1.65 -25.02
N ASN A 49 -7.09 2.35 -24.06
CA ASN A 49 -5.74 2.07 -23.60
C ASN A 49 -5.73 0.96 -22.54
N MET A 50 -5.27 -0.22 -22.93
CA MET A 50 -5.18 -1.40 -22.07
C MET A 50 -4.25 -1.22 -20.86
N TRP A 51 -3.29 -0.28 -20.90
CA TRP A 51 -2.47 0.06 -19.74
C TRP A 51 -3.31 0.66 -18.61
N GLN A 52 -4.38 1.38 -18.92
CA GLN A 52 -5.28 1.92 -17.90
C GLN A 52 -6.10 0.81 -17.22
N LEU A 53 -6.40 -0.29 -17.93
CA LEU A 53 -7.03 -1.47 -17.34
C LEU A 53 -6.10 -2.16 -16.35
N LEU A 54 -4.81 -2.31 -16.69
CA LEU A 54 -3.81 -2.82 -15.74
C LEU A 54 -3.65 -1.91 -14.52
N ASN A 55 -3.71 -0.58 -14.72
CA ASN A 55 -3.70 0.39 -13.63
C ASN A 55 -4.95 0.24 -12.74
N ALA A 56 -6.12 -0.03 -13.32
CA ALA A 56 -7.33 -0.36 -12.56
C ALA A 56 -7.11 -1.64 -11.72
N GLY A 57 -6.58 -2.71 -12.33
CA GLY A 57 -6.21 -3.94 -11.61
C GLY A 57 -5.27 -3.70 -10.42
N LYS A 58 -4.28 -2.82 -10.58
CA LYS A 58 -3.37 -2.40 -9.50
C LYS A 58 -4.09 -1.72 -8.34
N TYR A 59 -5.14 -0.93 -8.60
CA TYR A 59 -5.95 -0.32 -7.53
C TYR A 59 -6.93 -1.31 -6.91
N ALA A 60 -7.49 -2.24 -7.70
CA ALA A 60 -8.35 -3.32 -7.20
C ALA A 60 -7.58 -4.25 -6.25
N SER A 61 -6.33 -4.60 -6.57
CA SER A 61 -5.51 -5.48 -5.72
C SER A 61 -5.33 -4.92 -4.31
N LYS A 62 -5.28 -3.59 -4.15
CA LYS A 62 -5.16 -2.91 -2.86
C LYS A 62 -6.41 -3.08 -1.99
N ILE A 63 -7.58 -3.32 -2.58
CA ILE A 63 -8.83 -3.47 -1.81
C ILE A 63 -8.84 -4.82 -1.09
N VAL A 64 -8.32 -5.87 -1.72
CA VAL A 64 -8.39 -7.26 -1.22
C VAL A 64 -7.82 -7.41 0.21
N PRO A 65 -6.57 -7.02 0.52
CA PRO A 65 -6.05 -7.21 1.88
C PRO A 65 -6.79 -6.36 2.93
N THR A 66 -7.45 -5.26 2.52
CA THR A 66 -8.28 -4.46 3.42
C THR A 66 -9.56 -5.20 3.78
N VAL A 67 -10.24 -5.76 2.77
CA VAL A 67 -11.48 -6.52 2.96
C VAL A 67 -11.23 -7.77 3.79
N VAL A 68 -10.12 -8.47 3.58
CA VAL A 68 -9.77 -9.68 4.35
C VAL A 68 -9.60 -9.35 5.84
N VAL A 69 -8.95 -8.25 6.18
CA VAL A 69 -8.79 -7.81 7.58
C VAL A 69 -10.14 -7.42 8.19
N ILE A 70 -10.98 -6.70 7.44
CA ILE A 70 -12.31 -6.27 7.90
C ILE A 70 -13.23 -7.48 8.15
N LEU A 71 -13.33 -8.40 7.19
CA LEU A 71 -14.22 -9.56 7.27
C LEU A 71 -13.68 -10.64 8.21
N GLY A 72 -12.36 -10.81 8.26
CA GLY A 72 -11.71 -11.79 9.13
C GLY A 72 -11.94 -11.50 10.60
N GLY A 73 -12.07 -10.21 10.96
CA GLY A 73 -12.40 -9.81 12.32
C GLY A 73 -11.39 -10.32 13.36
N GLN A 74 -10.19 -10.69 12.94
CA GLN A 74 -9.17 -11.29 13.79
C GLN A 74 -8.13 -10.26 14.22
N THR A 75 -7.58 -10.50 15.39
CA THR A 75 -6.85 -9.52 16.20
C THR A 75 -5.42 -9.94 16.41
N LYS A 76 -5.29 -11.26 16.51
CA LYS A 76 -4.11 -12.04 16.27
C LYS A 76 -4.36 -12.82 15.00
N MET A 77 -3.36 -12.88 14.15
CA MET A 77 -3.39 -13.77 13.00
C MET A 77 -2.59 -15.00 13.39
N ASP A 78 -3.31 -16.08 13.73
CA ASP A 78 -2.72 -17.41 13.68
C ASP A 78 -2.41 -17.77 12.22
N TRP A 79 -1.69 -18.87 11.98
CA TRP A 79 -1.42 -19.38 10.63
C TRP A 79 -2.69 -20.02 10.01
N ASP A 80 -3.80 -19.27 10.02
CA ASP A 80 -5.10 -19.66 9.50
C ASP A 80 -5.26 -19.23 8.03
N SER A 81 -6.37 -19.64 7.42
CA SER A 81 -6.66 -19.28 6.02
C SER A 81 -6.78 -17.76 5.82
N THR A 82 -7.25 -17.02 6.83
CA THR A 82 -7.38 -15.56 6.78
C THR A 82 -6.02 -14.88 6.65
N PHE A 83 -5.05 -15.29 7.47
CA PHE A 83 -3.68 -14.79 7.41
C PHE A 83 -3.03 -15.11 6.07
N VAL A 84 -3.19 -16.33 5.57
CA VAL A 84 -2.61 -16.73 4.27
C VAL A 84 -3.17 -15.87 3.13
N ILE A 85 -4.48 -15.62 3.10
CA ILE A 85 -5.11 -14.78 2.07
C ILE A 85 -4.66 -13.31 2.22
N TYR A 86 -4.61 -12.79 3.45
CA TYR A 86 -4.13 -11.43 3.72
C TYR A 86 -2.67 -11.26 3.28
N PHE A 87 -1.78 -12.14 3.73
CA PHE A 87 -0.35 -12.05 3.45
C PHE A 87 -0.07 -12.21 1.95
N SER A 88 -0.67 -13.21 1.29
CA SER A 88 -0.51 -13.41 -0.14
C SER A 88 -1.03 -12.22 -0.97
N SER A 89 -2.18 -11.64 -0.60
CA SER A 89 -2.73 -10.46 -1.28
C SER A 89 -1.89 -9.20 -1.05
N GLN A 90 -1.26 -9.04 0.12
CA GLN A 90 -0.29 -7.98 0.39
C GLN A 90 0.97 -8.12 -0.46
N VAL A 91 1.54 -9.32 -0.52
CA VAL A 91 2.72 -9.63 -1.35
C VAL A 91 2.40 -9.35 -2.81
N PHE A 92 1.29 -9.88 -3.33
CA PHE A 92 0.86 -9.65 -4.70
C PHE A 92 0.70 -8.15 -5.01
N THR A 93 0.00 -7.42 -4.15
CA THR A 93 -0.20 -5.97 -4.30
C THR A 93 1.11 -5.20 -4.28
N THR A 94 2.03 -5.57 -3.39
CA THR A 94 3.35 -4.95 -3.27
C THR A 94 4.16 -5.15 -4.55
N LEU A 95 4.26 -6.39 -5.03
CA LEU A 95 5.00 -6.73 -6.24
C LEU A 95 4.40 -6.07 -7.48
N PHE A 96 3.07 -6.08 -7.63
CA PHE A 96 2.41 -5.44 -8.75
C PHE A 96 2.67 -3.92 -8.74
N CYS A 97 2.59 -3.28 -7.58
CA CYS A 97 2.91 -1.85 -7.49
C CYS A 97 4.39 -1.55 -7.73
N LEU A 98 5.33 -2.35 -7.21
CA LEU A 98 6.76 -2.16 -7.46
C LEU A 98 7.09 -2.28 -8.94
N TYR A 99 6.55 -3.31 -9.60
CA TYR A 99 6.69 -3.47 -11.04
C TYR A 99 6.18 -2.24 -11.79
N TRP A 100 5.01 -1.75 -11.39
CA TRP A 100 4.42 -0.57 -12.02
C TRP A 100 5.29 0.66 -11.84
N ASP A 101 5.70 0.93 -10.60
CA ASP A 101 6.55 2.06 -10.24
C ASP A 101 7.82 2.00 -11.10
N PHE A 102 8.59 0.92 -11.02
CA PHE A 102 9.88 0.85 -11.72
C PHE A 102 9.73 0.96 -13.24
N LYS A 103 8.80 0.22 -13.86
CA LYS A 103 8.73 0.13 -15.32
C LYS A 103 8.00 1.29 -15.99
N TRP A 104 6.83 1.65 -15.48
CA TRP A 104 5.92 2.60 -16.15
C TRP A 104 6.13 4.02 -15.68
N ASP A 105 6.34 4.14 -14.38
CA ASP A 105 6.37 5.40 -13.67
C ASP A 105 7.79 5.98 -13.75
N TRP A 106 8.80 5.21 -13.32
CA TRP A 106 10.21 5.64 -13.30
C TRP A 106 10.95 5.36 -14.62
N GLY A 107 10.40 4.49 -15.47
CA GLY A 107 10.98 4.17 -16.78
C GLY A 107 12.28 3.36 -16.69
N LEU A 108 12.45 2.56 -15.64
CA LEU A 108 13.52 1.58 -15.53
C LEU A 108 13.40 0.60 -16.71
N PHE A 109 14.53 0.27 -17.33
CA PHE A 109 14.67 -0.50 -18.56
C PHE A 109 14.18 0.19 -19.84
N ARG A 110 14.03 1.52 -19.86
CA ARG A 110 13.72 2.30 -21.07
C ARG A 110 14.87 3.16 -21.59
N GLY A 111 15.91 3.33 -20.78
CA GLY A 111 17.09 4.09 -21.17
C GLY A 111 17.88 3.42 -22.27
N THR A 112 18.29 4.19 -23.27
CA THR A 112 19.20 3.76 -24.34
C THR A 112 20.60 4.34 -24.17
N THR A 113 20.77 5.36 -23.32
CA THR A 113 22.07 6.01 -23.09
C THR A 113 22.85 5.42 -21.92
N ARG A 114 24.19 5.50 -22.01
CA ARG A 114 25.13 4.97 -21.01
C ARG A 114 25.20 5.82 -19.72
N GLU A 115 24.84 7.10 -19.82
CA GLU A 115 24.86 8.07 -18.71
C GLU A 115 23.62 7.94 -17.81
N THR A 116 22.46 7.60 -18.37
CA THR A 116 21.24 7.25 -17.62
C THR A 116 21.00 5.75 -17.68
N TRP A 117 22.03 4.94 -17.39
CA TRP A 117 21.99 3.47 -17.43
C TRP A 117 20.64 2.95 -16.92
N LEU A 118 19.80 2.36 -17.79
CA LEU A 118 18.44 1.84 -17.50
C LEU A 118 17.31 2.85 -17.23
N LEU A 119 17.55 4.11 -16.91
CA LEU A 119 16.49 5.12 -16.76
C LEU A 119 16.15 5.79 -18.10
N ARG A 120 14.92 6.29 -18.25
CA ARG A 120 14.51 7.07 -19.43
C ARG A 120 15.54 8.16 -19.78
N ASP A 121 15.74 8.41 -21.07
CA ASP A 121 16.82 9.27 -21.56
C ASP A 121 16.68 10.75 -21.18
N GLN A 122 15.50 11.19 -20.71
CA GLN A 122 15.26 12.53 -20.19
C GLN A 122 14.97 12.51 -18.67
N THR A 123 15.99 12.81 -17.88
CA THR A 123 15.90 12.95 -16.41
C THR A 123 16.16 14.40 -16.00
N LYS A 124 15.33 14.95 -15.11
CA LYS A 124 15.47 16.34 -14.61
C LYS A 124 16.57 16.48 -13.56
N PHE A 125 16.83 15.40 -12.83
CA PHE A 125 17.83 15.29 -11.77
C PHE A 125 18.88 14.22 -12.11
N SER A 126 19.92 14.10 -11.28
CA SER A 126 20.96 13.09 -11.47
C SER A 126 20.40 11.65 -11.35
N PRO A 127 20.93 10.65 -12.07
CA PRO A 127 20.48 9.27 -11.99
C PRO A 127 20.52 8.70 -10.55
N LEU A 128 21.54 9.07 -9.77
CA LEU A 128 21.68 8.68 -8.38
C LEU A 128 20.48 9.11 -7.53
N PHE A 129 19.97 10.33 -7.75
CA PHE A 129 18.80 10.82 -7.04
C PHE A 129 17.58 9.92 -7.31
N TYR A 130 17.32 9.57 -8.57
CA TYR A 130 16.22 8.66 -8.91
C TYR A 130 16.40 7.27 -8.28
N TYR A 131 17.62 6.72 -8.25
CA TYR A 131 17.88 5.44 -7.57
C TYR A 131 17.62 5.50 -6.07
N CYS A 132 18.05 6.57 -5.39
CA CYS A 132 17.72 6.78 -3.98
C CYS A 132 16.20 6.81 -3.77
N LEU A 133 15.46 7.53 -4.61
CA LEU A 133 14.00 7.59 -4.52
C LEU A 133 13.33 6.23 -4.76
N MET A 134 13.84 5.43 -5.71
CA MET A 134 13.35 4.08 -5.94
C MET A 134 13.57 3.16 -4.73
N ILE A 135 14.75 3.23 -4.11
CA ILE A 135 15.05 2.47 -2.88
C ILE A 135 14.12 2.91 -1.74
N THR A 136 13.97 4.22 -1.51
CA THR A 136 13.08 4.76 -0.48
C THR A 136 11.62 4.36 -0.74
N ASN A 137 11.12 4.50 -1.97
CA ASN A 137 9.76 4.08 -2.34
C ASN A 137 9.56 2.57 -2.11
N THR A 138 10.58 1.77 -2.37
CA THR A 138 10.54 0.32 -2.12
C THR A 138 10.45 0.02 -0.63
N ALA A 139 11.34 0.58 0.19
CA ALA A 139 11.33 0.39 1.63
C ALA A 139 9.99 0.80 2.26
N LEU A 140 9.46 1.97 1.90
CA LEU A 140 8.17 2.45 2.40
C LEU A 140 7.00 1.58 1.94
N ARG A 141 7.12 0.86 0.82
CA ARG A 141 6.07 -0.03 0.32
C ARG A 141 5.95 -1.31 1.15
N PHE A 142 7.01 -1.71 1.85
CA PHE A 142 7.00 -2.80 2.83
C PHE A 142 6.56 -2.36 4.24
N TRP A 143 6.03 -1.14 4.41
CA TRP A 143 5.52 -0.66 5.70
C TRP A 143 4.52 -1.62 6.36
N TRP A 144 3.73 -2.34 5.57
CA TRP A 144 2.75 -3.32 6.06
C TRP A 144 3.38 -4.53 6.77
N VAL A 145 4.69 -4.77 6.64
CA VAL A 145 5.37 -5.92 7.28
C VAL A 145 5.45 -5.74 8.80
N ILE A 146 5.79 -4.53 9.27
CA ILE A 146 5.89 -4.19 10.70
C ILE A 146 4.63 -4.58 11.50
N PRO A 147 3.42 -4.08 11.14
CA PRO A 147 2.19 -4.42 11.85
C PRO A 147 1.83 -5.90 11.70
N THR A 148 2.11 -6.51 10.54
CA THR A 148 1.79 -7.93 10.28
C THR A 148 2.62 -8.84 11.19
N LEU A 149 3.90 -8.54 11.38
CA LEU A 149 4.77 -9.30 12.28
C LEU A 149 4.37 -9.10 13.75
N SER A 150 3.94 -7.90 14.12
CA SER A 150 3.38 -7.62 15.45
C SER A 150 2.09 -8.41 15.70
N MET A 151 1.21 -8.54 14.69
CA MET A 151 -0.01 -9.34 14.77
C MET A 151 0.25 -10.85 14.83
N ALA A 152 1.36 -11.31 14.26
CA ALA A 152 1.81 -12.71 14.31
C ALA A 152 2.51 -13.08 15.64
N GLY A 153 2.42 -12.22 16.67
CA GLY A 153 2.96 -12.48 18.01
C GLY A 153 4.46 -12.20 18.17
N ASN A 154 5.11 -11.57 17.18
CA ASN A 154 6.51 -11.17 17.32
C ASN A 154 6.61 -9.88 18.12
N ASN A 155 7.32 -9.95 19.25
CA ASN A 155 7.62 -8.79 20.06
C ASN A 155 8.97 -8.19 19.62
N PHE A 156 8.94 -7.08 18.90
CA PHE A 156 10.14 -6.34 18.50
C PHE A 156 10.89 -5.66 19.66
N GLY A 157 10.35 -5.71 20.89
CA GLY A 157 10.91 -5.03 22.05
C GLY A 157 10.85 -3.50 21.99
N VAL A 158 10.13 -2.93 21.01
CA VAL A 158 10.00 -1.48 20.82
C VAL A 158 8.58 -1.03 21.17
N PRO A 159 8.34 -0.41 22.34
CA PRO A 159 7.02 0.03 22.81
C PRO A 159 6.21 0.82 21.78
N LEU A 160 6.91 1.64 20.99
CA LEU A 160 6.33 2.47 19.95
C LEU A 160 5.66 1.65 18.83
N LEU A 161 6.21 0.49 18.48
CA LEU A 161 5.72 -0.37 17.39
C LEU A 161 4.44 -1.13 17.76
N TYR A 162 4.12 -1.24 19.05
CA TYR A 162 2.86 -1.83 19.52
C TYR A 162 1.73 -0.82 19.62
N ASN A 163 2.05 0.49 19.61
CA ASN A 163 1.02 1.51 19.62
C ASN A 163 0.45 1.71 18.21
N PHE A 164 -0.77 1.24 18.01
CA PHE A 164 -1.43 1.29 16.72
C PHE A 164 -1.64 2.71 16.17
N GLN A 165 -2.00 3.67 17.03
CA GLN A 165 -2.23 5.04 16.59
C GLN A 165 -0.95 5.63 16.03
N VAL A 166 0.20 5.31 16.65
CA VAL A 166 1.51 5.68 16.14
C VAL A 166 1.81 4.95 14.83
N MET A 167 1.51 3.66 14.69
CA MET A 167 1.73 2.92 13.43
C MET A 167 0.90 3.44 12.27
N VAL A 168 -0.35 3.85 12.52
CA VAL A 168 -1.20 4.51 11.52
C VAL A 168 -0.65 5.88 11.17
N PHE A 169 -0.29 6.69 12.16
CA PHE A 169 0.27 8.02 11.96
C PHE A 169 1.57 7.98 11.15
N LEU A 170 2.52 7.12 11.54
CA LEU A 170 3.76 6.92 10.80
C LEU A 170 3.51 6.35 9.40
N GLY A 171 2.53 5.46 9.25
CA GLY A 171 2.11 4.95 7.95
C GLY A 171 1.50 6.02 7.04
N MET A 172 0.78 7.00 7.60
CA MET A 172 0.26 8.16 6.87
C MET A 172 1.40 9.06 6.40
N ILE A 173 2.38 9.33 7.27
CA ILE A 173 3.59 10.08 6.92
C ILE A 173 4.36 9.37 5.82
N ALA A 174 4.58 8.06 5.96
CA ALA A 174 5.26 7.24 4.96
C ALA A 174 4.59 7.33 3.58
N GLU A 175 3.26 7.20 3.54
CA GLU A 175 2.50 7.33 2.29
C GLU A 175 2.53 8.77 1.74
N ALA A 176 2.50 9.78 2.60
CA ALA A 176 2.58 11.19 2.20
C ALA A 176 3.96 11.52 1.60
N VAL A 177 5.05 11.10 2.26
CA VAL A 177 6.42 11.22 1.74
C VAL A 177 6.53 10.52 0.39
N ARG A 178 6.06 9.28 0.29
CA ARG A 178 6.10 8.50 -0.96
C ARG A 178 5.41 9.23 -2.12
N ARG A 179 4.28 9.90 -1.86
CA ARG A 179 3.56 10.70 -2.86
C ARG A 179 4.25 12.03 -3.17
N GLY A 180 4.84 12.67 -2.17
CA GLY A 180 5.63 13.89 -2.34
C GLY A 180 6.84 13.64 -3.24
N LEU A 181 7.59 12.56 -2.98
CA LEU A 181 8.71 12.14 -3.82
C LEU A 181 8.29 11.84 -5.27
N TRP A 182 7.03 11.45 -5.48
CA TRP A 182 6.47 11.16 -6.80
C TRP A 182 6.01 12.40 -7.59
N SER A 183 5.99 13.57 -6.94
CA SER A 183 5.62 14.85 -7.57
C SER A 183 6.82 15.64 -8.10
N ILE A 184 8.04 15.14 -7.88
CA ILE A 184 9.33 15.75 -8.26
C ILE A 184 9.71 15.37 -9.70
#